data_AF-A0A257GNU4-F1
#
_entry.id   AF-A0A257GNU4-F1
#
_cell.length_a   1.000
_cell.length_b   1.000
_cell.length_c   1.000
_cell.angle_alpha   90.00
_cell.angle_beta   90.00
_cell.angle_gamma   90.00
#
_symmetry.space_group_name_H-M   'P 1'
#
loop_
_entity.id
_entity.type
_entity.pdbx_description
1 polymer ?
#
loop_
_entity_poly.entity_id
_entity_poly.type
_entity_poly.pdbx_seq_one_letter_code
_entity_poly.pdbx_strand_id
1 'polypeptide(L)'
;MTSGTATGSAIGIDIGGTRLRAARVVGGVIEARASADSARDPAVVTARVLELVAQVRNDTCNALGIGVPGQVHAATRQVLSGGYVDLSGFDFAGQIESATGLAVTIENDATMALLGEAAYGAAKGQQNVVMLTIGTGIGGAVLDNGQVLRGRGAAGQLGHICIDPQGRACVCGKIGCVETTSSGTAFGVHLAEAGLPADTRAEALMASTKPAAQAVIRAWAAPLRAAIDTLTATLNPDVVLIGGGAGAAAHAALARFPAAPSWFSAPVRAAILGDDAGVIGAATAARKNRRAKRAVFVNGVPASGKSGVARALADATGWPVLALDTVKNPFLTVLPPGDRLFNRTLGRASYAAIFDLIAEAPADTTVIIDAWFGFQPTQVLQDHIARAGLTDIAEIWCHAPPEVIGARYAARLGTRPAGHPGADYVPELIALAAVAKPTGLAPRHDVDTTQPIAITPLVAWLFNPG
;
A
#
# COMPACT_ATOMS: atom_id res chain seq x y z
N MET A 1 19.44 -25.60 4.96
CA MET A 1 18.66 -25.14 6.11
C MET A 1 18.08 -23.79 5.72
N THR A 2 16.78 -23.77 5.46
CA THR A 2 16.04 -22.63 4.91
C THR A 2 15.90 -21.53 5.96
N SER A 3 16.56 -20.40 5.74
CA SER A 3 16.40 -19.18 6.51
C SER A 3 14.98 -18.62 6.25
N GLY A 4 14.05 -18.95 7.14
CA GLY A 4 12.70 -18.39 7.14
C GLY A 4 12.76 -16.91 7.49
N THR A 5 12.60 -16.06 6.48
CA THR A 5 12.29 -14.64 6.63
C THR A 5 10.96 -14.53 7.38
N ALA A 6 10.95 -13.88 8.55
CA ALA A 6 9.71 -13.63 9.29
C ALA A 6 8.92 -12.51 8.60
N THR A 7 8.30 -12.81 7.46
CA THR A 7 7.24 -11.96 6.91
C THR A 7 6.08 -12.00 7.89
N GLY A 8 5.94 -10.96 8.72
CA GLY A 8 4.88 -10.90 9.74
C GLY A 8 3.51 -11.23 9.15
N SER A 9 2.76 -12.08 9.85
CA SER A 9 1.42 -12.50 9.42
C SER A 9 0.40 -11.40 9.69
N ALA A 10 -0.60 -11.30 8.83
CA ALA A 10 -1.71 -10.36 9.00
C ALA A 10 -3.04 -11.08 8.78
N ILE A 11 -4.08 -10.59 9.44
CA ILE A 11 -5.43 -11.11 9.28
C ILE A 11 -6.15 -10.23 8.27
N GLY A 12 -6.78 -10.85 7.29
CA GLY A 12 -7.69 -10.20 6.35
C GLY A 12 -9.12 -10.69 6.57
N ILE A 13 -10.05 -9.75 6.66
CA ILE A 13 -11.49 -9.99 6.75
C ILE A 13 -12.14 -9.45 5.49
N ASP A 14 -13.05 -10.21 4.91
CA ASP A 14 -13.90 -9.80 3.79
C ASP A 14 -15.36 -9.92 4.21
N ILE A 15 -16.04 -8.78 4.30
CA ILE A 15 -17.45 -8.68 4.70
C ILE A 15 -18.31 -8.66 3.43
N GLY A 16 -18.92 -9.80 3.12
CA GLY A 16 -19.92 -9.89 2.06
C GLY A 16 -21.36 -9.71 2.59
N GLY A 17 -22.30 -9.54 1.66
CA GLY A 17 -23.73 -9.46 2.01
C GLY A 17 -24.28 -10.76 2.59
N THR A 18 -23.71 -11.93 2.26
CA THR A 18 -24.19 -13.24 2.73
C THR A 18 -23.22 -13.94 3.67
N ARG A 19 -21.91 -13.72 3.51
CA ARG A 19 -20.85 -14.40 4.26
C ARG A 19 -19.80 -13.40 4.72
N LEU A 20 -19.25 -13.66 5.90
CA LEU A 20 -18.02 -13.07 6.41
C LEU A 20 -16.91 -14.09 6.23
N ARG A 21 -15.77 -13.68 5.69
CA ARG A 21 -14.59 -14.54 5.50
C ARG A 21 -13.41 -13.94 6.23
N ALA A 22 -12.60 -14.80 6.84
CA ALA A 22 -11.38 -14.42 7.54
C ALA A 22 -10.23 -15.31 7.10
N ALA A 23 -9.04 -14.73 6.93
CA ALA A 23 -7.84 -15.48 6.66
C ALA A 23 -6.63 -14.89 7.39
N ARG A 24 -5.77 -15.75 7.94
CA ARG A 24 -4.40 -15.37 8.28
C ARG A 24 -3.51 -15.56 7.06
N VAL A 25 -2.83 -14.50 6.65
CA VAL A 25 -2.06 -14.44 5.40
C VAL A 25 -0.60 -14.11 5.68
N VAL A 26 0.30 -14.88 5.06
CA VAL A 26 1.76 -14.72 5.11
C VAL A 26 2.30 -14.70 3.69
N GLY A 27 2.87 -13.57 3.26
CA GLY A 27 3.44 -13.45 1.90
C GLY A 27 2.45 -13.77 0.76
N GLY A 28 1.15 -13.51 0.95
CA GLY A 28 0.09 -13.84 0.00
C GLY A 28 -0.48 -15.26 0.13
N VAL A 29 0.13 -16.11 0.96
CA VAL A 29 -0.34 -17.48 1.24
C VAL A 29 -1.30 -17.45 2.43
N ILE A 30 -2.44 -18.13 2.30
CA ILE A 30 -3.40 -18.31 3.38
C ILE A 30 -3.01 -19.51 4.24
N GLU A 31 -2.74 -19.29 5.53
CA GLU A 31 -2.36 -20.35 6.46
C GLU A 31 -3.51 -20.85 7.34
N ALA A 32 -4.52 -20.01 7.55
CA ALA A 32 -5.72 -20.35 8.32
C ALA A 32 -6.92 -19.60 7.74
N ARG A 33 -8.10 -20.23 7.74
CA ARG A 33 -9.35 -19.65 7.26
C ARG A 33 -10.48 -19.92 8.23
N ALA A 34 -11.38 -18.96 8.34
CA ALA A 34 -12.66 -19.11 9.01
C ALA A 34 -13.74 -18.36 8.24
N SER A 35 -15.00 -18.75 8.43
CA SER A 35 -16.13 -18.05 7.83
C SER A 35 -17.36 -18.13 8.71
N ALA A 36 -18.20 -17.10 8.64
CA ALA A 36 -19.49 -17.05 9.29
C ALA A 36 -20.54 -16.51 8.31
N ASP A 37 -21.82 -16.71 8.64
CA ASP A 37 -22.88 -16.00 7.91
C ASP A 37 -22.81 -14.50 8.23
N SER A 38 -23.24 -13.68 7.28
CA SER A 38 -23.37 -12.23 7.49
C SER A 38 -24.67 -11.90 8.24
N ALA A 39 -24.78 -10.67 8.73
CA ALA A 39 -25.96 -10.15 9.41
C ALA A 39 -26.17 -8.68 9.05
N ARG A 40 -27.40 -8.18 9.22
CA ARG A 40 -27.69 -6.75 9.05
C ARG A 40 -27.31 -5.91 10.27
N ASP A 41 -27.40 -6.51 11.45
CA ASP A 41 -27.11 -5.84 12.73
C ASP A 41 -25.59 -5.64 12.90
N PRO A 42 -25.12 -4.38 13.02
CA PRO A 42 -23.71 -4.06 13.23
C PRO A 42 -23.07 -4.74 14.44
N ALA A 43 -23.81 -4.89 15.54
CA ALA A 43 -23.31 -5.53 16.75
C ALA A 43 -23.08 -7.03 16.52
N VAL A 44 -23.99 -7.69 15.80
CA VAL A 44 -23.85 -9.11 15.42
C VAL A 44 -22.68 -9.30 14.46
N VAL A 45 -22.52 -8.42 13.47
CA VAL A 45 -21.37 -8.45 12.55
C VAL A 45 -20.06 -8.27 13.31
N THR A 46 -20.01 -7.31 14.25
CA THR A 46 -18.83 -7.05 15.10
C THR A 46 -18.47 -8.28 15.92
N ALA A 47 -19.43 -8.89 16.62
CA ALA A 47 -19.19 -10.10 17.41
C ALA A 47 -18.64 -11.25 16.54
N ARG A 48 -19.25 -11.48 15.37
CA ARG A 48 -18.78 -12.52 14.43
C ARG A 48 -17.38 -12.23 13.89
N VAL A 49 -17.05 -10.97 13.60
CA VAL A 49 -15.68 -10.62 13.18
C VAL A 49 -14.68 -10.91 14.29
N LEU A 50 -14.99 -10.59 15.55
CA LEU A 50 -14.11 -10.91 16.68
C LEU A 50 -13.92 -12.41 16.86
N GLU A 51 -14.98 -13.21 16.72
CA GLU A 51 -14.91 -14.68 16.74
C GLU A 51 -14.01 -15.22 15.62
N LEU A 52 -14.18 -14.69 14.40
CA LEU A 52 -13.37 -15.09 13.26
C LEU A 52 -11.89 -14.72 13.44
N VAL A 53 -11.61 -13.52 13.96
CA VAL A 53 -10.25 -13.08 14.31
C VAL A 53 -9.64 -14.05 15.33
N ALA A 54 -10.36 -14.41 16.39
CA ALA A 54 -9.88 -15.35 17.40
C ALA A 54 -9.55 -16.74 16.81
N GLN A 55 -10.30 -17.20 15.81
CA GLN A 55 -10.07 -18.50 15.17
C GLN A 55 -8.81 -18.53 14.28
N VAL A 56 -8.49 -17.42 13.62
CA VAL A 56 -7.35 -17.37 12.67
C VAL A 56 -6.09 -16.73 13.24
N ARG A 57 -6.18 -16.00 14.36
CA ARG A 57 -5.04 -15.31 14.97
C ARG A 57 -4.02 -16.28 15.55
N ASN A 58 -2.75 -15.90 15.50
CA ASN A 58 -1.66 -16.46 16.31
C ASN A 58 -0.76 -15.32 16.83
N ASP A 59 0.28 -15.65 17.58
CA ASP A 59 1.18 -14.68 18.21
C ASP A 59 1.98 -13.83 17.21
N THR A 60 2.07 -14.28 15.95
CA THR A 60 2.80 -13.55 14.89
C THR A 60 1.92 -12.51 14.18
N CYS A 61 0.61 -12.53 14.41
CA CYS A 61 -0.34 -11.59 13.81
C CYS A 61 -0.24 -10.22 14.49
N ASN A 62 0.21 -9.20 13.75
CA ASN A 62 0.34 -7.83 14.28
C ASN A 62 -0.51 -6.78 13.53
N ALA A 63 -1.29 -7.20 12.53
CA ALA A 63 -2.14 -6.30 11.75
C ALA A 63 -3.45 -6.99 11.34
N LEU A 64 -4.53 -6.20 11.28
CA LEU A 64 -5.86 -6.64 10.87
C LEU A 64 -6.41 -5.70 9.80
N GLY A 65 -6.79 -6.26 8.65
CA GLY A 65 -7.45 -5.54 7.57
C GLY A 65 -8.86 -6.04 7.37
N ILE A 66 -9.78 -5.13 7.02
CA ILE A 66 -11.19 -5.45 6.82
C ILE A 66 -11.68 -4.78 5.55
N GLY A 67 -12.14 -5.59 4.58
CA GLY A 67 -12.93 -5.16 3.43
C GLY A 67 -14.40 -5.08 3.80
N VAL A 68 -15.03 -3.93 3.55
CA VAL A 68 -16.44 -3.66 3.89
C VAL A 68 -17.20 -3.29 2.61
N PRO A 69 -18.45 -3.77 2.43
CA PRO A 69 -19.24 -3.39 1.28
C PRO A 69 -19.77 -1.96 1.46
N GLY A 70 -19.84 -1.20 0.38
CA GLY A 70 -20.29 0.19 0.39
C GLY A 70 -19.13 1.19 0.46
N GLN A 71 -19.42 2.44 0.88
CA GLN A 71 -18.43 3.52 0.87
C GLN A 71 -17.67 3.57 2.19
N VAL A 72 -16.34 3.61 2.11
CA VAL A 72 -15.45 3.72 3.27
C VAL A 72 -14.54 4.92 3.10
N HIS A 73 -14.51 5.80 4.09
CA HIS A 73 -13.53 6.87 4.17
C HIS A 73 -12.28 6.38 4.88
N ALA A 74 -11.37 5.75 4.15
CA ALA A 74 -10.20 5.05 4.72
C ALA A 74 -9.37 5.87 5.72
N ALA A 75 -9.19 7.18 5.49
CA ALA A 75 -8.38 8.03 6.39
C ALA A 75 -9.03 8.23 7.77
N THR A 76 -10.36 8.35 7.84
CA THR A 76 -11.12 8.47 9.09
C THR A 76 -11.57 7.12 9.61
N ARG A 77 -11.45 6.06 8.79
CA ARG A 77 -11.90 4.68 9.03
C ARG A 77 -13.40 4.57 9.26
N GLN A 78 -14.16 5.51 8.72
CA GLN A 78 -15.62 5.53 8.81
C GLN A 78 -16.23 4.81 7.61
N VAL A 79 -17.22 3.96 7.88
CA VAL A 79 -18.13 3.46 6.84
C VAL A 79 -19.17 4.55 6.62
N LEU A 80 -19.22 5.09 5.42
CA LEU A 80 -20.10 6.22 5.06
C LEU A 80 -21.48 5.74 4.60
N SER A 81 -21.53 4.59 3.95
CA SER A 81 -22.78 3.95 3.56
C SER A 81 -22.61 2.44 3.52
N GLY A 82 -23.61 1.74 4.04
CA GLY A 82 -23.72 0.29 3.94
C GLY A 82 -24.47 -0.17 2.69
N GLY A 83 -24.11 -1.36 2.22
CA GLY A 83 -24.98 -2.17 1.38
C GLY A 83 -25.98 -2.96 2.23
N TYR A 84 -26.01 -4.29 2.06
CA TYR A 84 -26.81 -5.17 2.91
C TYR A 84 -26.38 -5.13 4.40
N VAL A 85 -25.09 -4.90 4.65
CA VAL A 85 -24.52 -4.68 5.97
C VAL A 85 -24.30 -3.17 6.12
N ASP A 86 -25.00 -2.53 7.07
CA ASP A 86 -24.89 -1.09 7.29
C ASP A 86 -24.16 -0.77 8.58
N LEU A 87 -22.85 -0.56 8.45
CA LEU A 87 -21.96 -0.14 9.54
C LEU A 87 -21.83 1.38 9.61
N SER A 88 -22.66 2.14 8.89
CA SER A 88 -22.57 3.61 8.89
C SER A 88 -22.93 4.20 10.26
N GLY A 89 -22.21 5.26 10.65
CA GLY A 89 -22.38 5.90 11.96
C GLY A 89 -21.91 5.06 13.16
N PHE A 90 -21.39 3.86 12.94
CA PHE A 90 -20.87 2.96 13.97
C PHE A 90 -19.33 2.99 13.98
N ASP A 91 -18.69 3.16 15.14
CA ASP A 91 -17.22 3.08 15.27
C ASP A 91 -16.75 1.62 15.22
N PHE A 92 -16.92 1.02 14.05
CA PHE A 92 -16.59 -0.38 13.81
C PHE A 92 -15.09 -0.66 13.95
N ALA A 93 -14.24 0.21 13.38
CA ALA A 93 -12.80 0.07 13.47
C ALA A 93 -12.31 0.14 14.92
N GLY A 94 -12.74 1.16 15.66
CA GLY A 94 -12.30 1.40 17.04
C GLY A 94 -12.72 0.28 18.00
N GLN A 95 -13.91 -0.30 17.81
CA GLN A 95 -14.37 -1.44 18.62
C GLN A 95 -13.53 -2.69 18.38
N ILE A 96 -13.25 -3.02 17.11
CA ILE A 96 -12.39 -4.17 16.78
C ILE A 96 -10.96 -3.94 17.28
N GLU A 97 -10.43 -2.72 17.13
CA GLU A 97 -9.11 -2.34 17.66
C GLU A 97 -9.05 -2.51 19.18
N SER A 98 -10.04 -1.99 19.91
CA SER A 98 -10.10 -2.05 21.37
C SER A 98 -10.19 -3.48 21.88
N ALA A 99 -10.95 -4.34 21.20
CA ALA A 99 -11.13 -5.73 21.58
C ALA A 99 -9.93 -6.63 21.23
N THR A 100 -9.21 -6.31 20.16
CA THR A 100 -8.12 -7.18 19.65
C THR A 100 -6.71 -6.68 20.01
N GLY A 101 -6.56 -5.38 20.29
CA GLY A 101 -5.25 -4.73 20.41
C GLY A 101 -4.47 -4.65 19.11
N LEU A 102 -5.06 -5.00 17.97
CA LEU A 102 -4.43 -4.95 16.65
C LEU A 102 -4.80 -3.65 15.95
N ALA A 103 -3.84 -3.04 15.26
CA ALA A 103 -4.13 -1.93 14.36
C ALA A 103 -5.08 -2.40 13.24
N VAL A 104 -6.19 -1.67 13.06
CA VAL A 104 -7.25 -2.02 12.10
C VAL A 104 -7.23 -1.07 10.91
N THR A 105 -7.09 -1.66 9.72
CA THR A 105 -7.30 -0.97 8.45
C THR A 105 -8.66 -1.37 7.87
N ILE A 106 -9.46 -0.39 7.48
CA ILE A 106 -10.75 -0.62 6.82
C ILE A 106 -10.74 0.06 5.46
N GLU A 107 -11.27 -0.64 4.47
CA GLU A 107 -11.43 -0.14 3.11
C GLU A 107 -12.62 -0.82 2.43
N ASN A 108 -13.07 -0.26 1.29
CA ASN A 108 -14.04 -0.94 0.43
C ASN A 108 -13.54 -2.34 -0.03
N ASP A 109 -14.45 -3.30 -0.12
CA ASP A 109 -14.21 -4.69 -0.56
C ASP A 109 -13.55 -4.81 -1.95
N ALA A 110 -14.02 -4.07 -2.95
CA ALA A 110 -13.42 -4.06 -4.29
C ALA A 110 -12.01 -3.48 -4.28
N THR A 111 -11.76 -2.45 -3.46
CA THR A 111 -10.42 -1.90 -3.25
C THR A 111 -9.50 -2.92 -2.57
N MET A 112 -9.98 -3.65 -1.56
CA MET A 112 -9.19 -4.74 -0.97
C MET A 112 -8.86 -5.79 -2.02
N ALA A 113 -9.84 -6.25 -2.80
CA ALA A 113 -9.60 -7.21 -3.89
C ALA A 113 -8.52 -6.72 -4.87
N LEU A 114 -8.56 -5.45 -5.27
CA LEU A 114 -7.55 -4.82 -6.12
C LEU A 114 -6.15 -4.81 -5.46
N LEU A 115 -6.07 -4.49 -4.17
CA LEU A 115 -4.80 -4.53 -3.43
C LEU A 115 -4.22 -5.94 -3.37
N GLY A 116 -5.07 -6.96 -3.25
CA GLY A 116 -4.66 -8.36 -3.33
C GLY A 116 -4.10 -8.70 -4.70
N GLU A 117 -4.85 -8.39 -5.77
CA GLU A 117 -4.43 -8.66 -7.15
C GLU A 117 -3.17 -7.90 -7.56
N ALA A 118 -2.99 -6.68 -7.07
CA ALA A 118 -1.78 -5.88 -7.32
C ALA A 118 -0.55 -6.42 -6.58
N ALA A 119 -0.73 -7.04 -5.41
CA ALA A 119 0.38 -7.58 -4.63
C ALA A 119 0.78 -9.00 -5.09
N TYR A 120 -0.21 -9.87 -5.33
CA TYR A 120 0.02 -11.30 -5.53
C TYR A 120 -0.71 -11.89 -6.75
N GLY A 121 -1.51 -11.10 -7.46
CA GLY A 121 -2.38 -11.57 -8.53
C GLY A 121 -2.05 -11.01 -9.91
N ALA A 122 -3.09 -10.81 -10.72
CA ALA A 122 -3.04 -10.49 -12.15
C ALA A 122 -2.50 -9.08 -12.45
N ALA A 123 -2.44 -8.21 -11.44
CA ALA A 123 -1.93 -6.84 -11.53
C ALA A 123 -0.52 -6.69 -10.93
N LYS A 124 0.16 -7.78 -10.56
CA LYS A 124 1.51 -7.71 -10.01
C LYS A 124 2.47 -6.96 -10.95
N GLY A 125 3.14 -5.94 -10.41
CA GLY A 125 4.09 -5.09 -11.14
C GLY A 125 3.46 -3.97 -11.98
N GLN A 126 2.13 -3.86 -12.02
CA GLN A 126 1.42 -2.75 -12.67
C GLN A 126 1.23 -1.60 -11.67
N GLN A 127 1.21 -0.35 -12.17
CA GLN A 127 1.08 0.84 -11.34
C GLN A 127 -0.30 1.47 -11.48
N ASN A 128 -0.85 1.47 -12.70
CA ASN A 128 -2.13 2.07 -13.03
C ASN A 128 -3.12 0.95 -13.38
N VAL A 129 -4.05 0.66 -12.47
CA VAL A 129 -4.92 -0.51 -12.59
C VAL A 129 -6.35 -0.12 -12.29
N VAL A 130 -7.26 -0.50 -13.16
CA VAL A 130 -8.70 -0.43 -12.88
C VAL A 130 -9.21 -1.83 -12.59
N MET A 131 -9.99 -2.01 -11.54
CA MET A 131 -10.66 -3.29 -11.26
C MET A 131 -12.16 -3.09 -11.19
N LEU A 132 -12.88 -4.01 -11.83
CA LEU A 132 -14.33 -4.18 -11.70
C LEU A 132 -14.60 -5.54 -11.06
N THR A 133 -15.32 -5.56 -9.94
CA THR A 133 -15.77 -6.79 -9.28
C THR A 133 -17.21 -7.09 -9.67
N ILE A 134 -17.43 -8.18 -10.39
CA ILE A 134 -18.75 -8.60 -10.85
C ILE A 134 -19.28 -9.67 -9.90
N GLY A 135 -20.36 -9.34 -9.17
CA GLY A 135 -21.04 -10.23 -8.24
C GLY A 135 -22.53 -9.94 -8.26
N THR A 136 -23.17 -9.88 -7.09
CA THR A 136 -24.57 -9.41 -6.99
C THR A 136 -24.74 -8.01 -7.59
N GLY A 137 -23.78 -7.13 -7.34
CA GLY A 137 -23.63 -5.81 -7.98
C GLY A 137 -22.33 -5.70 -8.77
N ILE A 138 -21.91 -4.46 -9.04
CA ILE A 138 -20.59 -4.14 -9.61
C ILE A 138 -19.85 -3.20 -8.67
N GLY A 139 -18.81 -3.73 -8.03
CA GLY A 139 -17.84 -2.91 -7.31
C GLY A 139 -16.72 -2.42 -8.24
N GLY A 140 -15.94 -1.45 -7.76
CA GLY A 140 -14.80 -0.97 -8.52
C GLY A 140 -13.72 -0.35 -7.64
N ALA A 141 -12.51 -0.33 -8.18
CA ALA A 141 -11.38 0.32 -7.55
C ALA A 141 -10.35 0.74 -8.60
N VAL A 142 -9.54 1.73 -8.25
CA VAL A 142 -8.50 2.27 -9.13
C VAL A 142 -7.19 2.41 -8.35
N LEU A 143 -6.10 1.90 -8.92
CA LEU A 143 -4.74 2.24 -8.58
C LEU A 143 -4.22 3.27 -9.59
N ASP A 144 -3.61 4.34 -9.09
CA ASP A 144 -2.90 5.35 -9.84
C ASP A 144 -1.50 5.49 -9.22
N ASN A 145 -0.45 5.27 -10.03
CA ASN A 145 0.93 5.23 -9.57
C ASN A 145 1.17 4.33 -8.34
N GLY A 146 0.53 3.15 -8.33
CA GLY A 146 0.64 2.16 -7.25
C GLY A 146 -0.12 2.53 -5.98
N GLN A 147 -0.85 3.64 -5.97
CA GLN A 147 -1.65 4.13 -4.85
C GLN A 147 -3.14 4.03 -5.15
N VAL A 148 -3.94 3.71 -4.13
CA VAL A 148 -5.41 3.69 -4.28
C VAL A 148 -5.92 5.11 -4.51
N LEU A 149 -6.62 5.31 -5.62
CA LEU A 149 -7.33 6.56 -5.90
C LEU A 149 -8.57 6.64 -5.01
N ARG A 150 -8.54 7.53 -4.01
CA ARG A 150 -9.67 7.73 -3.07
C ARG A 150 -10.51 8.96 -3.37
N GLY A 151 -10.03 9.90 -4.19
CA GLY A 151 -10.72 11.17 -4.46
C GLY A 151 -11.04 11.91 -3.15
N ARG A 152 -12.30 12.34 -2.97
CA ARG A 152 -12.80 12.95 -1.72
C ARG A 152 -13.08 11.93 -0.59
N GLY A 153 -12.46 10.75 -0.66
CA GLY A 153 -12.58 9.69 0.35
C GLY A 153 -13.47 8.51 -0.05
N ALA A 154 -14.07 8.48 -1.24
CA ALA A 154 -14.96 7.40 -1.69
C ALA A 154 -14.96 7.18 -3.23
N ALA A 155 -13.85 7.47 -3.92
CA ALA A 155 -13.72 7.14 -5.34
C ALA A 155 -13.77 5.61 -5.59
N GLY A 156 -13.95 5.20 -6.85
CA GLY A 156 -14.06 3.78 -7.21
C GLY A 156 -15.49 3.25 -7.34
N GLN A 157 -16.51 4.11 -7.33
CA GLN A 157 -17.92 3.74 -7.53
C GLN A 157 -18.25 3.39 -9.01
N LEU A 158 -17.44 2.52 -9.61
CA LEU A 158 -17.39 2.28 -11.06
C LEU A 158 -18.63 1.54 -11.59
N GLY A 159 -19.32 0.77 -10.76
CA GLY A 159 -20.60 0.15 -11.10
C GLY A 159 -21.72 1.16 -11.39
N HIS A 160 -21.54 2.42 -10.98
CA HIS A 160 -22.53 3.48 -11.15
C HIS A 160 -22.24 4.41 -12.34
N ILE A 161 -21.31 4.05 -13.22
CA ILE A 161 -21.13 4.70 -14.52
C ILE A 161 -22.40 4.54 -15.33
N CYS A 162 -22.98 5.65 -15.79
CA CYS A 162 -24.17 5.63 -16.64
C CYS A 162 -23.78 5.18 -18.05
N ILE A 163 -24.33 4.05 -18.49
CA ILE A 163 -24.16 3.50 -19.84
C ILE A 163 -25.42 3.65 -20.70
N ASP A 164 -26.58 3.86 -20.07
CA ASP A 164 -27.85 4.09 -20.74
C ASP A 164 -28.71 5.09 -19.95
N PRO A 165 -28.73 6.38 -20.33
CA PRO A 165 -29.53 7.40 -19.65
C PRO A 165 -31.04 7.12 -19.61
N GLN A 166 -31.54 6.20 -20.45
CA GLN A 166 -32.95 5.77 -20.48
C GLN A 166 -33.13 4.37 -19.88
N GLY A 167 -32.09 3.83 -19.24
CA GLY A 167 -32.06 2.48 -18.71
C GLY A 167 -32.83 2.31 -17.41
N ARG A 168 -32.51 1.22 -16.69
CA ARG A 168 -33.17 0.88 -15.43
C ARG A 168 -32.76 1.82 -14.29
N ALA A 169 -33.67 2.05 -13.35
CA ALA A 169 -33.34 2.69 -12.08
C ALA A 169 -32.32 1.86 -11.30
N CYS A 170 -31.33 2.53 -10.72
CA CYS A 170 -30.28 1.92 -9.91
C CYS A 170 -30.54 2.19 -8.42
N VAL A 171 -30.12 1.26 -7.57
CA VAL A 171 -30.21 1.39 -6.11
C VAL A 171 -29.45 2.60 -5.57
N CYS A 172 -28.48 3.15 -6.32
CA CYS A 172 -27.77 4.38 -5.95
C CYS A 172 -28.60 5.66 -6.17
N GLY A 173 -29.85 5.55 -6.66
CA GLY A 173 -30.76 6.67 -6.92
C GLY A 173 -30.62 7.28 -8.32
N LYS A 174 -29.70 6.80 -9.14
CA LYS A 174 -29.52 7.21 -10.54
C LYS A 174 -30.24 6.26 -11.50
N ILE A 175 -30.21 6.60 -12.79
CA ILE A 175 -30.74 5.79 -13.89
C ILE A 175 -29.57 5.38 -14.78
N GLY A 176 -29.59 4.14 -15.30
CA GLY A 176 -28.70 3.75 -16.38
C GLY A 176 -27.32 3.24 -16.00
N CYS A 177 -27.09 2.96 -14.72
CA CYS A 177 -25.80 2.46 -14.26
C CYS A 177 -25.43 1.12 -14.88
N VAL A 178 -24.15 0.88 -15.19
CA VAL A 178 -23.68 -0.41 -15.73
C VAL A 178 -24.02 -1.60 -14.83
N GLU A 179 -24.11 -1.39 -13.51
CA GLU A 179 -24.57 -2.42 -12.58
C GLU A 179 -25.95 -2.99 -12.92
N THR A 180 -26.88 -2.18 -13.45
CA THR A 180 -28.26 -2.62 -13.76
C THR A 180 -28.37 -3.46 -15.04
N THR A 181 -27.26 -3.59 -15.77
CA THR A 181 -27.18 -4.36 -17.02
C THR A 181 -26.13 -5.46 -16.97
N SER A 182 -25.06 -5.29 -16.18
CA SER A 182 -23.85 -6.13 -16.25
C SER A 182 -23.48 -6.82 -14.92
N SER A 183 -24.27 -6.65 -13.86
CA SER A 183 -24.09 -7.42 -12.61
C SER A 183 -24.64 -8.85 -12.73
N GLY A 184 -24.38 -9.69 -11.74
CA GLY A 184 -25.04 -11.00 -11.60
C GLY A 184 -26.55 -10.88 -11.38
N THR A 185 -27.01 -9.85 -10.66
CA THR A 185 -28.46 -9.56 -10.53
C THR A 185 -29.05 -9.20 -11.90
N ALA A 186 -28.37 -8.35 -12.67
CA ALA A 186 -28.81 -7.98 -14.01
C ALA A 186 -28.81 -9.17 -14.98
N PHE A 187 -27.85 -10.09 -14.85
CA PHE A 187 -27.84 -11.33 -15.63
C PHE A 187 -29.11 -12.17 -15.38
N GLY A 188 -29.53 -12.32 -14.13
CA GLY A 188 -30.79 -12.99 -13.78
C GLY A 188 -32.03 -12.30 -14.38
N VAL A 189 -32.04 -10.97 -14.43
CA VAL A 189 -33.10 -10.20 -15.10
C VAL A 189 -33.14 -10.52 -16.60
N HIS A 190 -31.99 -10.52 -17.27
CA HIS A 190 -31.92 -10.83 -18.71
C HIS A 190 -32.36 -12.27 -19.01
N LEU A 191 -32.05 -13.23 -18.13
CA LEU A 191 -32.55 -14.60 -18.25
C LEU A 191 -34.07 -14.65 -18.19
N ALA A 192 -34.67 -13.96 -17.21
CA ALA A 192 -36.12 -13.92 -17.02
C ALA A 192 -36.83 -13.27 -18.22
N GLU A 193 -36.31 -12.14 -18.71
CA GLU A 193 -36.82 -11.45 -19.90
C GLU A 193 -36.73 -12.32 -21.17
N ALA A 194 -35.72 -13.19 -21.26
CA ALA A 194 -35.55 -14.15 -22.35
C ALA A 194 -36.31 -15.47 -22.16
N GLY A 195 -37.05 -15.64 -21.06
CA GLY A 195 -37.77 -16.88 -20.74
C GLY A 195 -36.86 -18.09 -20.46
N LEU A 196 -35.64 -17.84 -19.97
CA LEU A 196 -34.64 -18.88 -19.65
C LEU A 196 -34.65 -19.23 -18.16
N PRO A 197 -34.26 -20.48 -17.79
CA PRO A 197 -34.18 -20.89 -16.38
C PRO A 197 -33.23 -20.01 -15.56
N ALA A 198 -33.62 -19.68 -14.33
CA ALA A 198 -32.85 -18.79 -13.44
C ALA A 198 -31.48 -19.36 -13.02
N ASP A 199 -31.32 -20.68 -13.06
CA ASP A 199 -30.07 -21.39 -12.77
C ASP A 199 -29.14 -21.53 -13.99
N THR A 200 -29.53 -20.95 -15.13
CA THR A 200 -28.72 -20.97 -16.35
C THR A 200 -27.41 -20.22 -16.13
N ARG A 201 -26.29 -20.89 -16.40
CA ARG A 201 -24.95 -20.32 -16.27
C ARG A 201 -24.53 -19.58 -17.55
N ALA A 202 -23.75 -18.51 -17.40
CA ALA A 202 -23.24 -17.72 -18.52
C ALA A 202 -22.41 -18.57 -19.51
N GLU A 203 -21.63 -19.53 -19.02
CA GLU A 203 -20.84 -20.46 -19.84
C GLU A 203 -21.73 -21.28 -20.79
N ALA A 204 -22.88 -21.73 -20.31
CA ALA A 204 -23.84 -22.48 -21.13
C ALA A 204 -24.44 -21.58 -22.23
N LEU A 205 -24.74 -20.31 -21.92
CA LEU A 205 -25.20 -19.36 -22.92
C LEU A 205 -24.12 -19.01 -23.94
N MET A 206 -22.86 -18.91 -23.51
CA MET A 206 -21.74 -18.68 -24.40
C MET A 206 -21.53 -19.89 -25.33
N ALA A 207 -21.68 -21.12 -24.86
CA ALA A 207 -21.60 -22.30 -25.75
C ALA A 207 -22.79 -22.42 -26.73
N SER A 208 -23.89 -21.71 -26.48
CA SER A 208 -25.12 -21.79 -27.27
C SER A 208 -25.10 -20.88 -28.50
N THR A 209 -25.64 -21.40 -29.61
CA THR A 209 -25.89 -20.64 -30.85
C THR A 209 -27.32 -20.09 -30.95
N LYS A 210 -28.17 -20.37 -29.95
CA LYS A 210 -29.57 -19.91 -29.96
C LYS A 210 -29.63 -18.38 -29.87
N PRO A 211 -30.49 -17.70 -30.66
CA PRO A 211 -30.62 -16.25 -30.63
C PRO A 211 -30.88 -15.67 -29.24
N ALA A 212 -31.75 -16.31 -28.44
CA ALA A 212 -32.03 -15.88 -27.07
C ALA A 212 -30.79 -15.90 -26.16
N ALA A 213 -29.95 -16.94 -26.26
CA ALA A 213 -28.71 -17.04 -25.49
C ALA A 213 -27.70 -15.95 -25.88
N GLN A 214 -27.58 -15.70 -27.19
CA GLN A 214 -26.72 -14.64 -27.72
C GLN A 214 -27.21 -13.25 -27.32
N ALA A 215 -28.53 -13.03 -27.28
CA ALA A 215 -29.14 -11.79 -26.86
C ALA A 215 -28.86 -11.50 -25.37
N VAL A 216 -28.99 -12.49 -24.49
CA VAL A 216 -28.66 -12.34 -23.05
C VAL A 216 -27.19 -12.01 -22.85
N ILE A 217 -26.28 -12.74 -23.51
CA ILE A 217 -24.83 -12.45 -23.40
C ILE A 217 -24.51 -11.06 -23.93
N ARG A 218 -25.15 -10.61 -25.01
CA ARG A 218 -24.99 -9.25 -25.53
C ARG A 218 -25.50 -8.20 -24.54
N ALA A 219 -26.69 -8.39 -23.99
CA ALA A 219 -27.30 -7.46 -23.03
C ALA A 219 -26.50 -7.35 -21.72
N TRP A 220 -25.73 -8.40 -21.39
CA TRP A 220 -24.87 -8.44 -20.21
C TRP A 220 -23.45 -7.90 -20.45
N ALA A 221 -22.80 -8.27 -21.57
CA ALA A 221 -21.39 -7.96 -21.78
C ALA A 221 -21.14 -6.68 -22.60
N ALA A 222 -22.03 -6.29 -23.51
CA ALA A 222 -21.83 -5.08 -24.31
C ALA A 222 -21.87 -3.78 -23.47
N PRO A 223 -22.77 -3.62 -22.49
CA PRO A 223 -22.75 -2.46 -21.60
C PRO A 223 -21.51 -2.43 -20.70
N LEU A 224 -21.07 -3.60 -20.21
CA LEU A 224 -19.81 -3.72 -19.46
C LEU A 224 -18.63 -3.26 -20.31
N ARG A 225 -18.61 -3.64 -21.59
CA ARG A 225 -17.58 -3.18 -22.53
C ARG A 225 -17.55 -1.65 -22.66
N ALA A 226 -18.71 -1.02 -22.82
CA ALA A 226 -18.81 0.43 -22.92
C ALA A 226 -18.29 1.14 -21.65
N ALA A 227 -18.57 0.58 -20.46
CA ALA A 227 -18.02 1.10 -19.21
C ALA A 227 -16.48 0.96 -19.15
N ILE A 228 -15.94 -0.17 -19.58
CA ILE A 228 -14.48 -0.39 -19.68
C ILE A 228 -13.83 0.61 -20.64
N ASP A 229 -14.45 0.88 -21.79
CA ASP A 229 -13.93 1.86 -22.76
C ASP A 229 -13.94 3.28 -22.19
N THR A 230 -14.98 3.64 -21.44
CA THR A 230 -15.05 4.92 -20.71
C THR A 230 -13.94 5.04 -19.66
N LEU A 231 -13.72 3.98 -18.88
CA LEU A 231 -12.65 3.93 -17.88
C LEU A 231 -11.26 4.02 -18.53
N THR A 232 -11.07 3.34 -19.66
CA THR A 232 -9.82 3.40 -20.43
C THR A 232 -9.57 4.83 -20.93
N ALA A 233 -10.59 5.49 -21.48
CA ALA A 233 -10.48 6.88 -21.93
C ALA A 233 -10.20 7.86 -20.78
N THR A 234 -10.71 7.57 -19.59
CA THR A 234 -10.62 8.48 -18.43
C THR A 234 -9.30 8.31 -17.67
N LEU A 235 -8.82 7.08 -17.52
CA LEU A 235 -7.73 6.74 -16.61
C LEU A 235 -6.47 6.23 -17.32
N ASN A 236 -6.57 5.83 -18.60
CA ASN A 236 -5.49 5.23 -19.37
C ASN A 236 -4.65 4.20 -18.56
N PRO A 237 -5.28 3.14 -18.00
CA PRO A 237 -4.61 2.22 -17.10
C PRO A 237 -3.68 1.26 -17.86
N ASP A 238 -2.69 0.71 -17.16
CA ASP A 238 -1.83 -0.36 -17.66
C ASP A 238 -2.65 -1.64 -17.94
N VAL A 239 -3.70 -1.87 -17.14
CA VAL A 239 -4.61 -3.02 -17.26
C VAL A 239 -5.96 -2.76 -16.59
N VAL A 240 -7.02 -3.33 -17.17
CA VAL A 240 -8.35 -3.45 -16.53
C VAL A 240 -8.55 -4.90 -16.06
N LEU A 241 -8.76 -5.09 -14.77
CA LEU A 241 -9.04 -6.40 -14.17
C LEU A 241 -10.55 -6.61 -13.99
N ILE A 242 -11.00 -7.81 -14.33
CA ILE A 242 -12.36 -8.28 -14.09
C ILE A 242 -12.30 -9.39 -13.05
N GLY A 243 -12.87 -9.14 -11.87
CA GLY A 243 -12.90 -10.08 -10.75
C GLY A 243 -14.30 -10.25 -10.17
N GLY A 244 -14.39 -10.76 -8.94
CA GLY A 244 -15.67 -11.09 -8.28
C GLY A 244 -16.23 -12.46 -8.71
N GLY A 245 -17.28 -12.91 -8.02
CA GLY A 245 -17.83 -14.26 -8.20
C GLY A 245 -18.34 -14.59 -9.61
N ALA A 246 -18.73 -13.58 -10.39
CA ALA A 246 -19.10 -13.71 -11.80
C ALA A 246 -18.02 -13.16 -12.76
N GLY A 247 -16.85 -12.79 -12.24
CA GLY A 247 -15.79 -12.11 -13.00
C GLY A 247 -15.22 -12.94 -14.14
N ALA A 248 -14.95 -14.22 -13.91
CA ALA A 248 -14.44 -15.12 -14.95
C ALA A 248 -15.43 -15.25 -16.13
N ALA A 249 -16.71 -15.43 -15.83
CA ALA A 249 -17.77 -15.48 -16.83
C ALA A 249 -17.91 -14.15 -17.59
N ALA A 250 -17.86 -13.02 -16.89
CA ALA A 250 -17.93 -11.69 -17.49
C ALA A 250 -16.74 -11.41 -18.40
N HIS A 251 -15.52 -11.76 -17.97
CA HIS A 251 -14.30 -11.67 -18.77
C HIS A 251 -14.38 -12.51 -20.05
N ALA A 252 -14.84 -13.77 -19.94
CA ALA A 252 -15.04 -14.63 -21.08
C ALA A 252 -16.09 -14.07 -22.05
N ALA A 253 -17.18 -13.49 -21.53
CA ALA A 253 -18.21 -12.88 -22.36
C ALA A 253 -17.69 -11.63 -23.11
N LEU A 254 -16.78 -10.86 -22.52
CA LEU A 254 -16.13 -9.70 -23.15
C LEU A 254 -15.27 -10.07 -24.37
N ALA A 255 -14.83 -11.33 -24.51
CA ALA A 255 -14.12 -11.78 -25.71
C ALA A 255 -14.97 -11.62 -27.00
N ARG A 256 -16.30 -11.55 -26.88
CA ARG A 256 -17.23 -11.28 -27.99
C ARG A 256 -17.42 -9.80 -28.31
N PHE A 257 -16.88 -8.93 -27.46
CA PHE A 257 -17.01 -7.47 -27.55
C PHE A 257 -15.61 -6.83 -27.42
N PRO A 258 -14.72 -7.06 -28.42
CA PRO A 258 -13.38 -6.50 -28.42
C PRO A 258 -13.41 -4.97 -28.50
N ALA A 259 -12.27 -4.36 -28.17
CA ALA A 259 -12.11 -2.91 -28.25
C ALA A 259 -12.33 -2.44 -29.69
N ALA A 260 -13.06 -1.34 -29.86
CA ALA A 260 -12.95 -0.59 -31.08
C ALA A 260 -11.50 -0.05 -31.20
N PRO A 261 -10.90 -0.05 -32.40
CA PRO A 261 -9.59 0.57 -32.60
C PRO A 261 -9.60 2.03 -32.13
N SER A 262 -8.62 2.39 -31.30
CA SER A 262 -8.44 3.72 -30.75
C SER A 262 -6.94 4.01 -30.58
N TRP A 263 -6.60 5.29 -30.48
CA TRP A 263 -5.25 5.79 -30.19
C TRP A 263 -4.85 5.62 -28.71
N PHE A 264 -5.77 5.11 -27.89
CA PHE A 264 -5.55 4.65 -26.51
C PHE A 264 -6.23 3.29 -26.31
N SER A 265 -5.63 2.41 -25.53
CA SER A 265 -6.23 1.10 -25.19
C SER A 265 -5.59 0.53 -23.93
N ALA A 266 -6.33 -0.29 -23.20
CA ALA A 266 -5.81 -1.08 -22.09
C ALA A 266 -6.18 -2.56 -22.25
N PRO A 267 -5.29 -3.50 -21.94
CA PRO A 267 -5.62 -4.91 -21.90
C PRO A 267 -6.65 -5.18 -20.80
N VAL A 268 -7.57 -6.12 -21.06
CA VAL A 268 -8.55 -6.60 -20.07
C VAL A 268 -8.17 -8.02 -19.64
N ARG A 269 -7.97 -8.23 -18.34
CA ARG A 269 -7.57 -9.54 -17.77
C ARG A 269 -8.55 -10.01 -16.72
N ALA A 270 -8.68 -11.33 -16.56
CA ALA A 270 -9.34 -11.91 -15.40
C ALA A 270 -8.44 -11.78 -14.16
N ALA A 271 -9.06 -11.45 -13.02
CA ALA A 271 -8.44 -11.61 -11.71
C ALA A 271 -8.14 -13.09 -11.43
N ILE A 272 -7.07 -13.39 -10.69
CA ILE A 272 -6.60 -14.78 -10.49
C ILE A 272 -6.67 -15.27 -9.05
N LEU A 273 -6.84 -14.38 -8.07
CA LEU A 273 -7.01 -14.75 -6.66
C LEU A 273 -8.45 -15.20 -6.34
N GLY A 274 -9.39 -14.95 -7.25
CA GLY A 274 -10.77 -15.40 -7.13
C GLY A 274 -11.42 -14.94 -5.81
N ASP A 275 -12.05 -15.88 -5.11
CA ASP A 275 -12.76 -15.64 -3.84
C ASP A 275 -11.84 -15.20 -2.68
N ASP A 276 -10.53 -15.39 -2.83
CA ASP A 276 -9.54 -15.04 -1.80
C ASP A 276 -8.98 -13.62 -1.98
N ALA A 277 -9.29 -12.94 -3.09
CA ALA A 277 -8.77 -11.60 -3.38
C ALA A 277 -9.04 -10.60 -2.24
N GLY A 278 -10.27 -10.62 -1.69
CA GLY A 278 -10.68 -9.72 -0.61
C GLY A 278 -9.87 -9.92 0.67
N VAL A 279 -9.75 -11.17 1.15
CA VAL A 279 -9.00 -11.47 2.39
C VAL A 279 -7.49 -11.29 2.23
N ILE A 280 -6.91 -11.69 1.09
CA ILE A 280 -5.49 -11.46 0.80
C ILE A 280 -5.20 -9.96 0.72
N GLY A 281 -6.06 -9.23 0.03
CA GLY A 281 -5.98 -7.79 -0.11
C GLY A 281 -6.10 -7.04 1.21
N ALA A 282 -7.06 -7.42 2.05
CA ALA A 282 -7.25 -6.87 3.38
C ALA A 282 -6.01 -7.06 4.27
N ALA A 283 -5.47 -8.28 4.32
CA ALA A 283 -4.22 -8.54 5.05
C ALA A 283 -3.04 -7.72 4.49
N THR A 284 -2.97 -7.56 3.17
CA THR A 284 -1.95 -6.74 2.49
C THR A 284 -2.05 -5.26 2.86
N ALA A 285 -3.27 -4.72 2.85
CA ALA A 285 -3.53 -3.34 3.22
C ALA A 285 -3.13 -3.06 4.68
N ALA A 286 -3.46 -3.98 5.59
CA ALA A 286 -3.12 -3.85 7.00
C ALA A 286 -1.61 -3.83 7.25
N ARG A 287 -0.84 -4.61 6.47
CA ARG A 287 0.64 -4.59 6.55
C ARG A 287 1.24 -3.29 6.02
N LYS A 288 0.66 -2.71 4.97
CA LYS A 288 1.11 -1.43 4.40
C LYS A 288 0.77 -0.25 5.30
N ASN A 289 -0.37 -0.30 5.97
CA ASN A 289 -0.90 0.79 6.79
C ASN A 289 -0.51 0.65 8.28
N ARG A 290 0.75 0.28 8.53
CA ARG A 290 1.31 0.43 9.87
C ARG A 290 1.31 1.92 10.18
N ARG A 291 0.44 2.35 11.09
CA ARG A 291 0.49 3.67 11.74
C ARG A 291 1.72 3.73 12.66
N ALA A 292 2.88 3.60 12.05
CA ALA A 292 4.17 3.52 12.67
C ALA A 292 5.05 4.57 12.02
N LYS A 293 5.62 5.44 12.85
CA LYS A 293 6.67 6.33 12.37
C LYS A 293 7.82 5.48 11.91
N ARG A 294 8.27 5.78 10.69
CA ARG A 294 9.33 5.03 10.04
C ARG A 294 10.54 5.92 9.81
N ALA A 295 11.72 5.37 10.06
CA ALA A 295 12.98 6.04 9.75
C ALA A 295 13.90 5.16 8.91
N VAL A 296 14.46 5.75 7.85
CA VAL A 296 15.56 5.15 7.09
C VAL A 296 16.85 5.86 7.48
N PHE A 297 17.72 5.15 8.19
CA PHE A 297 19.02 5.65 8.61
C PHE A 297 19.99 5.52 7.46
N VAL A 298 20.36 6.64 6.83
CA VAL A 298 21.44 6.66 5.83
C VAL A 298 22.74 6.97 6.56
N ASN A 299 23.37 5.90 7.04
CA ASN A 299 24.52 5.93 7.93
C ASN A 299 25.84 5.82 7.16
N GLY A 300 26.89 6.40 7.70
CA GLY A 300 28.25 6.31 7.19
C GLY A 300 29.12 7.44 7.73
N VAL A 301 30.43 7.23 7.78
CA VAL A 301 31.38 8.26 8.23
C VAL A 301 31.32 9.52 7.34
N PRO A 302 31.81 10.68 7.78
CA PRO A 302 31.95 11.84 6.90
C PRO A 302 32.63 11.48 5.57
N ALA A 303 32.16 12.08 4.47
CA ALA A 303 32.63 11.80 3.10
C ALA A 303 32.35 10.40 2.51
N SER A 304 31.63 9.53 3.22
CA SER A 304 31.19 8.20 2.74
C SER A 304 30.20 8.20 1.57
N GLY A 305 29.63 9.34 1.18
CA GLY A 305 28.62 9.43 0.10
C GLY A 305 27.16 9.35 0.56
N LYS A 306 26.91 9.16 1.85
CA LYS A 306 25.57 9.08 2.47
C LYS A 306 24.58 10.16 2.02
N SER A 307 24.99 11.42 1.91
CA SER A 307 24.10 12.52 1.53
C SER A 307 23.62 12.41 0.07
N GLY A 308 24.41 11.79 -0.82
CA GLY A 308 23.99 11.49 -2.18
C GLY A 308 22.94 10.38 -2.22
N VAL A 309 23.14 9.33 -1.41
CA VAL A 309 22.18 8.22 -1.25
C VAL A 309 20.86 8.72 -0.66
N ALA A 310 20.92 9.54 0.39
CA ALA A 310 19.74 10.13 1.02
C ALA A 310 18.92 10.99 0.04
N ARG A 311 19.59 11.79 -0.80
CA ARG A 311 18.93 12.60 -1.82
C ARG A 311 18.30 11.75 -2.93
N ALA A 312 19.05 10.79 -3.48
CA ALA A 312 18.51 9.88 -4.49
C ALA A 312 17.29 9.10 -3.97
N LEU A 313 17.32 8.72 -2.69
CA LEU A 313 16.18 8.07 -2.04
C LEU A 313 14.99 9.02 -1.90
N ALA A 314 15.21 10.25 -1.43
CA ALA A 314 14.16 11.25 -1.33
C ALA A 314 13.52 11.57 -2.68
N ASP A 315 14.31 11.70 -3.74
CA ASP A 315 13.83 11.96 -5.10
C ASP A 315 12.96 10.79 -5.62
N ALA A 316 13.29 9.55 -5.24
CA ALA A 316 12.56 8.35 -5.66
C ALA A 316 11.30 8.07 -4.83
N THR A 317 11.27 8.45 -3.55
CA THR A 317 10.18 8.08 -2.61
C THR A 317 9.30 9.26 -2.19
N GLY A 318 9.77 10.49 -2.37
CA GLY A 318 9.12 11.70 -1.86
C GLY A 318 9.28 11.90 -0.34
N TRP A 319 10.06 11.08 0.36
CA TRP A 319 10.22 11.20 1.81
C TRP A 319 11.16 12.37 2.18
N PRO A 320 10.85 13.13 3.25
CA PRO A 320 11.70 14.22 3.70
C PRO A 320 13.04 13.71 4.25
N VAL A 321 14.11 14.45 3.96
CA VAL A 321 15.45 14.20 4.51
C VAL A 321 15.71 15.11 5.70
N LEU A 322 15.95 14.51 6.86
CA LEU A 322 16.42 15.17 8.07
C LEU A 322 17.92 14.92 8.21
N ALA A 323 18.73 15.80 7.60
CA ALA A 323 20.18 15.67 7.66
C ALA A 323 20.78 16.45 8.84
N LEU A 324 21.76 15.85 9.52
CA LEU A 324 22.42 16.49 10.66
C LEU A 324 23.04 17.85 10.29
N ASP A 325 23.66 17.94 9.12
CA ASP A 325 24.27 19.17 8.63
C ASP A 325 23.22 20.22 8.22
N THR A 326 22.01 19.82 7.79
CA THR A 326 20.90 20.75 7.50
C THR A 326 20.45 21.48 8.77
N VAL A 327 20.37 20.77 9.89
CA VAL A 327 20.01 21.37 11.18
C VAL A 327 21.19 22.15 11.77
N LYS A 328 22.41 21.62 11.68
CA LYS A 328 23.60 22.18 12.34
C LYS A 328 24.15 23.43 11.65
N ASN A 329 24.26 23.44 10.31
CA ASN A 329 24.98 24.49 9.59
C ASN A 329 24.38 25.90 9.76
N PRO A 330 23.05 26.10 9.78
CA PRO A 330 22.47 27.42 10.03
C PRO A 330 22.92 28.04 11.37
N PHE A 331 23.15 27.23 12.40
CA PHE A 331 23.67 27.73 13.68
C PHE A 331 25.13 28.15 13.56
N LEU A 332 25.96 27.45 12.78
CA LEU A 332 27.36 27.82 12.55
C LEU A 332 27.53 29.15 11.80
N THR A 333 26.50 29.60 11.07
CA THR A 333 26.52 30.91 10.39
C THR A 333 26.15 32.08 11.30
N VAL A 334 25.49 31.81 12.44
CA VAL A 334 24.98 32.84 13.36
C VAL A 334 25.78 32.87 14.66
N LEU A 335 26.14 31.70 15.18
CA LEU A 335 26.89 31.57 16.43
C LEU A 335 28.38 31.88 16.18
N PRO A 336 29.08 32.43 17.18
CA PRO A 336 30.51 32.70 17.07
C PRO A 336 31.31 31.40 16.81
N PRO A 337 32.48 31.48 16.16
CA PRO A 337 33.34 30.32 15.94
C PRO A 337 33.62 29.60 17.26
N GLY A 338 33.34 28.31 17.31
CA GLY A 338 33.57 27.47 18.48
C GLY A 338 34.69 26.46 18.24
N ASP A 339 35.20 25.92 19.35
CA ASP A 339 36.19 24.86 19.33
C ASP A 339 35.58 23.49 18.95
N ARG A 340 36.40 22.44 19.06
CA ARG A 340 35.95 21.07 18.76
C ARG A 340 34.85 20.59 19.71
N LEU A 341 34.85 21.05 20.96
CA LEU A 341 33.84 20.70 21.95
C LEU A 341 32.50 21.34 21.60
N PHE A 342 32.50 22.63 21.26
CA PHE A 342 31.32 23.36 20.79
C PHE A 342 30.68 22.67 19.58
N ASN A 343 31.48 22.32 18.57
CA ASN A 343 30.98 21.62 17.38
C ASN A 343 30.35 20.25 17.70
N ARG A 344 30.93 19.51 18.66
CA ARG A 344 30.35 18.24 19.14
C ARG A 344 29.05 18.48 19.88
N THR A 345 28.98 19.47 20.76
CA THR A 345 27.77 19.83 21.51
C THR A 345 26.65 20.24 20.57
N LEU A 346 26.95 21.09 19.58
CA LEU A 346 25.98 21.50 18.57
C LEU A 346 25.52 20.29 17.74
N GLY A 347 26.43 19.39 17.36
CA GLY A 347 26.08 18.13 16.70
C GLY A 347 25.10 17.27 17.53
N ARG A 348 25.30 17.15 18.85
CA ARG A 348 24.38 16.43 19.74
C ARG A 348 23.02 17.13 19.85
N ALA A 349 23.00 18.46 19.92
CA ALA A 349 21.75 19.23 19.95
C ALA A 349 20.96 19.10 18.64
N SER A 350 21.64 19.21 17.48
CA SER A 350 21.02 18.98 16.17
C SER A 350 20.48 17.57 16.03
N TYR A 351 21.19 16.59 16.58
CA TYR A 351 20.75 15.20 16.62
C TYR A 351 19.46 15.05 17.44
N ALA A 352 19.40 15.61 18.65
CA ALA A 352 18.19 15.57 19.47
C ALA A 352 17.00 16.25 18.78
N ALA A 353 17.21 17.42 18.17
CA ALA A 353 16.19 18.18 17.44
C ALA A 353 15.58 17.37 16.28
N ILE A 354 16.37 16.60 15.54
CA ILE A 354 15.86 15.70 14.48
C ILE A 354 14.85 14.70 15.05
N PHE A 355 15.18 14.04 16.15
CA PHE A 355 14.27 13.05 16.74
C PHE A 355 13.04 13.68 17.41
N ASP A 356 13.16 14.90 17.93
CA ASP A 356 12.00 15.65 18.46
C ASP A 356 11.03 16.06 17.34
N LEU A 357 11.53 16.50 16.19
CA LEU A 357 10.70 16.73 15.00
C LEU A 357 9.96 15.46 14.55
N ILE A 358 10.63 14.30 14.61
CA ILE A 358 10.00 13.01 14.31
C ILE A 358 8.94 12.67 15.37
N ALA A 359 9.20 12.95 16.65
CA ALA A 359 8.26 12.72 17.74
C ALA A 359 6.96 13.54 17.60
N GLU A 360 7.02 14.71 16.99
CA GLU A 360 5.84 15.57 16.71
C GLU A 360 5.12 15.23 15.40
N ALA A 361 5.78 14.49 14.49
CA ALA A 361 5.20 14.15 13.20
C ALA A 361 3.96 13.22 13.32
N PRO A 362 3.06 13.19 12.32
CA PRO A 362 1.97 12.22 12.24
C PRO A 362 2.45 10.76 12.32
N ALA A 363 1.60 9.86 12.80
CA ALA A 363 1.94 8.45 13.03
C ALA A 363 2.29 7.66 11.75
N ASP A 364 1.90 8.13 10.58
CA ASP A 364 2.17 7.57 9.26
C ASP A 364 3.39 8.21 8.55
N THR A 365 4.18 8.99 9.27
CA THR A 365 5.35 9.68 8.72
C THR A 365 6.51 8.70 8.46
N THR A 366 7.05 8.74 7.25
CA THR A 366 8.35 8.14 6.91
C THR A 366 9.38 9.23 6.66
N VAL A 367 10.55 9.14 7.30
CA VAL A 367 11.66 10.10 7.14
C VAL A 367 12.97 9.39 6.79
N ILE A 368 13.85 10.12 6.10
CA ILE A 368 15.23 9.72 5.84
C ILE A 368 16.13 10.50 6.78
N ILE A 369 16.94 9.83 7.59
CA ILE A 369 17.90 10.49 8.50
C ILE A 369 19.31 10.33 7.91
N ASP A 370 19.89 11.44 7.44
CA ASP A 370 21.27 11.49 6.96
C ASP A 370 22.21 11.94 8.10
N ALA A 371 22.81 10.97 8.78
CA ALA A 371 23.72 11.20 9.88
C ALA A 371 24.78 10.09 9.99
N TRP A 372 25.96 10.45 10.52
CA TRP A 372 26.86 9.47 11.09
C TRP A 372 26.37 9.17 12.51
N PHE A 373 26.05 7.93 12.84
CA PHE A 373 25.53 7.58 14.17
C PHE A 373 26.63 7.19 15.18
N GLY A 374 27.81 6.82 14.71
CA GLY A 374 28.92 6.33 15.56
C GLY A 374 29.72 7.42 16.30
N PHE A 375 29.25 8.66 16.36
CA PHE A 375 29.88 9.71 17.19
C PHE A 375 29.36 9.73 18.64
N GLN A 376 28.37 8.91 18.95
CA GLN A 376 27.77 8.73 20.27
C GLN A 376 27.61 7.24 20.61
N PRO A 377 27.46 6.89 21.89
CA PRO A 377 27.10 5.53 22.29
C PRO A 377 25.77 5.10 21.67
N THR A 378 25.66 3.84 21.24
CA THR A 378 24.44 3.27 20.63
C THR A 378 23.19 3.44 21.50
N GLN A 379 23.34 3.40 22.83
CA GLN A 379 22.23 3.62 23.77
C GLN A 379 21.53 4.96 23.55
N VAL A 380 22.28 6.02 23.23
CA VAL A 380 21.70 7.36 22.98
C VAL A 380 20.78 7.32 21.76
N LEU A 381 21.17 6.62 20.70
CA LEU A 381 20.31 6.42 19.53
C LEU A 381 19.06 5.60 19.87
N GLN A 382 19.19 4.54 20.69
CA GLN A 382 18.04 3.74 21.13
C GLN A 382 17.03 4.58 21.94
N ASP A 383 17.51 5.43 22.84
CA ASP A 383 16.65 6.31 23.64
C ASP A 383 15.90 7.32 22.75
N HIS A 384 16.59 7.88 21.75
CA HIS A 384 15.97 8.77 20.77
C HIS A 384 14.94 8.07 19.87
N ILE A 385 15.23 6.84 19.43
CA ILE A 385 14.29 5.99 18.68
C ILE A 385 13.01 5.77 19.49
N ALA A 386 13.14 5.36 20.76
CA ALA A 386 12.02 5.10 21.64
C ALA A 386 11.20 6.36 21.88
N ARG A 387 11.86 7.49 22.19
CA ARG A 387 11.22 8.79 22.42
C ARG A 387 10.47 9.31 21.18
N ALA A 388 11.01 9.07 19.98
CA ALA A 388 10.38 9.46 18.73
C ALA A 388 9.20 8.56 18.32
N GLY A 389 8.97 7.44 19.02
CA GLY A 389 7.95 6.46 18.66
C GLY A 389 8.23 5.73 17.35
N LEU A 390 9.51 5.62 16.97
CA LEU A 390 9.93 4.91 15.78
C LEU A 390 9.81 3.40 16.02
N THR A 391 8.94 2.75 15.25
CA THR A 391 8.66 1.31 15.37
C THR A 391 8.99 0.53 14.09
N ASP A 392 9.35 1.22 13.02
CA ASP A 392 9.86 0.66 11.77
C ASP A 392 11.14 1.39 11.36
N ILE A 393 12.27 0.68 11.31
CA ILE A 393 13.58 1.27 11.06
C ILE A 393 14.33 0.38 10.07
N ALA A 394 15.04 1.02 9.14
CA ALA A 394 15.98 0.35 8.24
C ALA A 394 17.31 1.13 8.22
N GLU A 395 18.44 0.44 8.13
CA GLU A 395 19.77 1.05 8.04
C GLU A 395 20.38 0.84 6.66
N ILE A 396 20.70 1.93 5.97
CA ILE A 396 21.51 1.95 4.77
C ILE A 396 22.94 2.31 5.17
N TRP A 397 23.85 1.34 5.08
CA TRP A 397 25.25 1.53 5.41
C TRP A 397 26.05 1.97 4.19
N CYS A 398 26.39 3.26 4.13
CA CYS A 398 27.20 3.84 3.07
C CYS A 398 28.68 3.71 3.39
N HIS A 399 29.43 3.03 2.51
CA HIS A 399 30.85 2.83 2.67
C HIS A 399 31.63 3.03 1.37
N ALA A 400 32.93 3.25 1.51
CA ALA A 400 33.92 3.32 0.45
C ALA A 400 35.30 3.02 1.08
N PRO A 401 36.34 2.68 0.28
CA PRO A 401 37.69 2.50 0.82
C PRO A 401 38.15 3.73 1.62
N PRO A 402 38.84 3.56 2.77
CA PRO A 402 39.25 4.68 3.63
C PRO A 402 39.99 5.81 2.89
N GLU A 403 40.89 5.45 1.98
CA GLU A 403 41.63 6.42 1.16
C GLU A 403 40.72 7.26 0.25
N VAL A 404 39.69 6.63 -0.33
CA VAL A 404 38.68 7.33 -1.15
C VAL A 404 37.91 8.32 -0.28
N ILE A 405 37.57 7.94 0.96
CA ILE A 405 36.89 8.82 1.92
C ILE A 405 37.77 10.02 2.27
N GLY A 406 39.05 9.79 2.56
CA GLY A 406 40.04 10.83 2.83
C GLY A 406 40.18 11.82 1.66
N ALA A 407 40.39 11.31 0.45
CA ALA A 407 40.50 12.11 -0.77
C ALA A 407 39.23 12.94 -1.03
N ARG A 408 38.05 12.32 -0.88
CA ARG A 408 36.76 13.00 -1.01
C ARG A 408 36.56 14.09 0.05
N TYR A 409 37.10 13.92 1.26
CA TYR A 409 37.03 14.95 2.30
C TYR A 409 37.95 16.12 1.95
N ALA A 410 39.20 15.83 1.58
CA ALA A 410 40.21 16.83 1.21
C ALA A 410 39.74 17.72 0.05
N ALA A 411 39.14 17.13 -0.99
CA ALA A 411 38.61 17.85 -2.15
C ALA A 411 37.50 18.88 -1.81
N ARG A 412 36.88 18.78 -0.62
CA ARG A 412 35.76 19.63 -0.19
C ARG A 412 36.15 20.68 0.86
N LEU A 413 37.42 20.75 1.25
CA LEU A 413 37.89 21.68 2.28
C LEU A 413 37.58 23.15 1.92
N GLY A 414 37.70 23.52 0.65
CA GLY A 414 37.45 24.89 0.18
C GLY A 414 35.97 25.29 0.07
N THR A 415 35.04 24.35 0.19
CA THR A 415 33.60 24.59 0.00
C THR A 415 32.78 24.41 1.28
N ARG A 416 33.42 24.06 2.41
CA ARG A 416 32.72 23.84 3.68
C ARG A 416 32.56 25.13 4.48
N PRO A 417 31.43 25.31 5.20
CA PRO A 417 31.27 26.43 6.12
C PRO A 417 32.39 26.48 7.16
N ALA A 418 32.75 27.69 7.59
CA ALA A 418 33.67 27.89 8.70
C ALA A 418 33.20 27.11 9.94
N GLY A 419 34.13 26.46 10.65
CA GLY A 419 33.87 25.64 11.84
C GLY A 419 33.88 24.12 11.63
N HIS A 420 33.88 23.63 10.39
CA HIS A 420 34.15 22.20 10.12
C HIS A 420 35.66 21.89 10.25
N PRO A 421 36.05 20.64 10.63
CA PRO A 421 37.47 20.27 10.76
C PRO A 421 38.25 20.44 9.45
N GLY A 422 39.46 21.02 9.55
CA GLY A 422 40.35 21.28 8.41
C GLY A 422 41.10 20.04 7.89
N ALA A 423 42.15 20.27 7.11
CA ALA A 423 42.96 19.21 6.48
C ALA A 423 43.54 18.22 7.50
N ASP A 424 43.88 18.69 8.69
CA ASP A 424 44.48 17.88 9.76
C ASP A 424 43.57 16.74 10.26
N TYR A 425 42.27 16.78 9.94
CA TYR A 425 41.32 15.72 10.27
C TYR A 425 41.34 14.55 9.27
N VAL A 426 41.92 14.72 8.08
CA VAL A 426 41.90 13.68 7.02
C VAL A 426 42.52 12.36 7.50
N PRO A 427 43.71 12.31 8.14
CA PRO A 427 44.26 11.06 8.65
C PRO A 427 43.38 10.40 9.72
N GLU A 428 42.79 11.19 10.62
CA GLU A 428 41.86 10.70 11.65
C GLU A 428 40.61 10.08 10.99
N LEU A 429 40.09 10.71 9.94
CA LEU A 429 38.94 10.21 9.19
C LEU A 429 39.23 8.92 8.43
N ILE A 430 40.41 8.77 7.83
CA ILE A 430 40.84 7.52 7.17
C ILE A 430 40.90 6.39 8.20
N ALA A 431 41.53 6.62 9.35
CA ALA A 431 41.58 5.65 10.44
C ALA A 431 40.18 5.29 10.95
N LEU A 432 39.30 6.28 11.14
CA LEU A 432 37.91 6.07 11.53
C LEU A 432 37.15 5.23 10.49
N ALA A 433 37.30 5.53 9.20
CA ALA A 433 36.64 4.81 8.11
C ALA A 433 37.01 3.33 8.07
N ALA A 434 38.24 2.97 8.45
CA ALA A 434 38.71 1.59 8.49
C ALA A 434 38.04 0.73 9.59
N VAL A 435 37.59 1.37 10.68
CA VAL A 435 37.03 0.67 11.86
C VAL A 435 35.54 0.92 12.08
N ALA A 436 34.97 1.87 11.35
CA ALA A 436 33.57 2.26 11.44
C ALA A 436 32.64 1.08 11.11
N LYS A 437 31.57 0.96 11.89
CA LYS A 437 30.56 -0.10 11.75
C LYS A 437 29.15 0.49 11.72
N PRO A 438 28.19 -0.21 11.08
CA PRO A 438 26.77 0.11 11.20
C PRO A 438 26.27 0.00 12.65
N THR A 439 25.09 0.53 12.92
CA THR A 439 24.51 0.57 14.28
C THR A 439 24.16 -0.81 14.81
N GLY A 440 23.73 -1.72 13.94
CA GLY A 440 23.23 -3.05 14.33
C GLY A 440 21.84 -3.02 15.00
N LEU A 441 21.10 -1.91 14.88
CA LEU A 441 19.78 -1.73 15.49
C LEU A 441 18.60 -2.06 14.56
N ALA A 442 18.85 -2.27 13.27
CA ALA A 442 17.82 -2.46 12.25
C ALA A 442 18.33 -3.37 11.12
N PRO A 443 17.43 -3.93 10.28
CA PRO A 443 17.83 -4.57 9.03
C PRO A 443 18.73 -3.65 8.21
N ARG A 444 19.80 -4.20 7.67
CA ARG A 444 20.87 -3.46 7.00
C ARG A 444 20.89 -3.72 5.50
N HIS A 445 21.10 -2.67 4.72
CA HIS A 445 21.53 -2.75 3.32
C HIS A 445 22.84 -2.01 3.12
N ASP A 446 23.85 -2.68 2.58
CA ASP A 446 25.15 -2.09 2.29
C ASP A 446 25.14 -1.35 0.94
N VAL A 447 25.76 -0.19 0.88
CA VAL A 447 25.90 0.62 -0.34
C VAL A 447 27.35 1.04 -0.48
N ASP A 448 28.03 0.44 -1.45
CA ASP A 448 29.34 0.89 -1.91
C ASP A 448 29.17 2.14 -2.77
N THR A 449 29.54 3.29 -2.21
CA THR A 449 29.37 4.58 -2.88
C THR A 449 30.48 4.90 -3.88
N THR A 450 31.37 3.94 -4.18
CA THR A 450 32.26 4.03 -5.33
C THR A 450 31.55 3.68 -6.65
N GLN A 451 30.38 3.05 -6.56
CA GLN A 451 29.55 2.66 -7.71
C GLN A 451 28.32 3.57 -7.87
N PRO A 452 27.68 3.60 -9.06
CA PRO A 452 26.38 4.23 -9.24
C PRO A 452 25.33 3.66 -8.28
N ILE A 453 24.46 4.52 -7.73
CA ILE A 453 23.44 4.13 -6.77
C ILE A 453 22.33 3.36 -7.50
N ALA A 454 22.21 2.06 -7.21
CA ALA A 454 21.11 1.24 -7.71
C ALA A 454 19.81 1.54 -6.92
N ILE A 455 19.13 2.63 -7.27
CA ILE A 455 18.03 3.17 -6.44
C ILE A 455 16.78 2.29 -6.43
N THR A 456 16.38 1.73 -7.57
CA THR A 456 15.18 0.87 -7.68
C THR A 456 15.22 -0.37 -6.76
N PRO A 457 16.29 -1.20 -6.76
CA PRO A 457 16.36 -2.34 -5.85
C PRO A 457 16.47 -1.91 -4.38
N LEU A 458 17.12 -0.78 -4.09
CA LEU A 458 17.21 -0.23 -2.73
C LEU A 458 15.82 0.18 -2.19
N VAL A 459 15.01 0.86 -3.00
CA VAL A 459 13.62 1.20 -2.67
C VAL A 459 12.78 -0.06 -2.47
N ALA A 460 12.91 -1.05 -3.35
CA ALA A 460 12.19 -2.32 -3.22
C ALA A 460 12.54 -3.05 -1.90
N TRP A 461 13.82 -3.05 -1.51
CA TRP A 461 14.26 -3.59 -0.22
C TRP A 461 13.67 -2.80 0.96
N LEU A 462 13.59 -1.48 0.88
CA LEU A 462 12.96 -0.69 1.94
C LEU A 462 11.48 -1.03 2.13
N PHE A 463 10.75 -1.45 1.09
CA PHE A 463 9.37 -1.91 1.30
C PHE A 463 9.28 -3.33 1.90
N ASN A 464 10.36 -4.11 1.88
CA ASN A 464 10.44 -5.45 2.46
C ASN A 464 11.85 -5.74 3.03
N PRO A 465 12.26 -5.06 4.12
CA PRO A 465 13.54 -5.31 4.74
C PRO A 465 13.47 -6.69 5.40
N GLY A 466 14.29 -7.62 4.89
CA GLY A 466 14.28 -9.04 5.28
C GLY A 466 14.56 -9.31 6.75
#